data_AF-A0A7Y9FIE3-F1
#
_entry.id   AF-A0A7Y9FIE3-F1
#
_cell.length_a   1.000
_cell.length_b   1.000
_cell.length_c   1.000
_cell.angle_alpha   90.00
_cell.angle_beta   90.00
_cell.angle_gamma   90.00
#
_symmetry.space_group_name_H-M   'P 1'
#
loop_
_entity.id
_entity.type
_entity.pdbx_description
1 polymer ?
#
loop_
_entity_poly.entity_id
_entity_poly.type
_entity_poly.pdbx_seq_one_letter_code
_entity_poly.pdbx_strand_id
1 'polypeptide(L)'
;MPTPEQIAALIEYVGAHDSEADEALAGRKYDEAAALVDRYIGAGYAHLVPATVRDEQVLEVASKLWQRRLAPNGDATYNTLDGAPTPAPRDPMAAAYPVLDRFLPGGFA
;
A
#
# COMPACT_ATOMS: atom_id res chain seq x y z
N MET A 1 -3.62 -4.92 -13.54
CA MET A 1 -2.80 -6.14 -13.59
C MET A 1 -1.36 -5.71 -13.37
N PRO A 2 -0.80 -5.93 -12.18
CA PRO A 2 0.58 -5.59 -11.85
C PRO A 2 1.55 -6.47 -12.62
N THR A 3 2.77 -5.98 -12.80
CA THR A 3 3.85 -6.75 -13.42
C THR A 3 4.39 -7.80 -12.44
N PRO A 4 5.06 -8.86 -12.93
CA PRO A 4 5.75 -9.81 -12.06
C PRO A 4 6.77 -9.15 -11.13
N GLU A 5 7.45 -8.10 -11.60
CA GLU A 5 8.40 -7.33 -10.80
C GLU A 5 7.72 -6.59 -9.64
N GLN A 6 6.53 -6.02 -9.87
CA GLN A 6 5.74 -5.36 -8.82
C GLN A 6 5.23 -6.36 -7.76
N ILE A 7 4.84 -7.56 -8.20
CA ILE A 7 4.44 -8.65 -7.31
C ILE A 7 5.62 -9.09 -6.43
N ALA A 8 6.78 -9.34 -7.05
CA ALA A 8 8.00 -9.72 -6.35
C ALA A 8 8.44 -8.64 -5.34
N ALA A 9 8.41 -7.37 -5.74
CA ALA A 9 8.73 -6.25 -4.85
C ALA A 9 7.82 -6.21 -3.62
N LEU A 10 6.52 -6.49 -3.77
CA LEU A 10 5.60 -6.53 -2.64
C LEU A 10 5.86 -7.72 -1.71
N ILE A 11 6.10 -8.91 -2.26
CA ILE A 11 6.43 -10.12 -1.49
C ILE A 11 7.70 -9.89 -0.66
N GLU A 12 8.73 -9.32 -1.28
CA GLU A 12 9.98 -8.92 -0.62
C GLU A 12 9.71 -7.89 0.48
N TYR A 13 8.96 -6.82 0.17
CA TYR A 13 8.66 -5.72 1.09
C TYR A 13 7.92 -6.17 2.35
N VAL A 14 6.99 -7.12 2.23
CA VAL A 14 6.21 -7.65 3.37
C VAL A 14 6.85 -8.86 4.04
N GLY A 15 8.00 -9.33 3.53
CA GLY A 15 8.71 -10.51 4.06
C GLY A 15 7.91 -11.81 3.92
N ALA A 16 7.10 -11.95 2.87
CA ALA A 16 6.35 -13.18 2.58
C ALA A 16 7.23 -14.20 1.85
N HIS A 17 6.75 -15.44 1.76
CA HIS A 17 7.40 -16.47 0.95
C HIS A 17 6.93 -16.35 -0.50
N ASP A 18 7.81 -16.61 -1.45
CA ASP A 18 7.47 -16.60 -2.87
C ASP A 18 6.72 -17.90 -3.24
N SER A 19 5.43 -17.92 -2.94
CA SER A 19 4.51 -19.03 -3.21
C SER A 19 3.40 -18.58 -4.15
N GLU A 20 2.84 -19.47 -4.95
CA GLU A 20 1.75 -19.16 -5.91
C GLU A 20 0.55 -18.46 -5.22
N ALA A 21 0.23 -18.87 -3.98
CA ALA A 21 -0.84 -18.26 -3.20
C ALA A 21 -0.50 -16.81 -2.76
N ASP A 22 0.76 -16.56 -2.40
CA ASP A 22 1.24 -15.25 -2.01
C ASP A 22 1.39 -14.32 -3.22
N GLU A 23 1.89 -14.82 -4.36
CA GLU A 23 1.90 -14.10 -5.64
C GLU A 23 0.50 -13.67 -6.07
N ALA A 24 -0.46 -14.60 -6.08
CA ALA A 24 -1.83 -14.30 -6.46
C ALA A 24 -2.47 -13.26 -5.53
N LEU A 25 -2.15 -13.31 -4.23
CA LEU A 25 -2.63 -12.31 -3.28
C LEU A 25 -1.93 -10.96 -3.47
N ALA A 26 -0.61 -10.96 -3.59
CA ALA A 26 0.19 -9.76 -3.81
C ALA A 26 -0.31 -9.02 -5.05
N GLY A 27 -0.60 -9.75 -6.13
CA GLY A 27 -1.22 -9.21 -7.34
C GLY A 27 -2.54 -8.48 -7.06
N ARG A 28 -3.46 -9.11 -6.32
CA ARG A 28 -4.74 -8.48 -5.93
C ARG A 28 -4.55 -7.24 -5.06
N LYS A 29 -3.59 -7.26 -4.12
CA LYS A 29 -3.34 -6.13 -3.21
C LYS A 29 -2.66 -4.97 -3.90
N TYR A 30 -1.80 -5.25 -4.87
CA TYR A 30 -1.20 -4.23 -5.70
C TYR A 30 -2.24 -3.55 -6.60
N ASP A 31 -3.14 -4.32 -7.25
CA ASP A 31 -4.24 -3.75 -8.04
C ASP A 31 -5.18 -2.88 -7.18
N GLU A 32 -5.54 -3.35 -5.98
CA GLU A 32 -6.37 -2.60 -5.03
C GLU A 32 -5.69 -1.29 -4.60
N ALA A 33 -4.40 -1.34 -4.27
CA ALA A 33 -3.61 -0.16 -3.89
C ALA A 33 -3.48 0.85 -5.04
N ALA A 34 -3.20 0.38 -6.26
CA ALA A 34 -3.12 1.22 -7.44
C ALA A 34 -4.44 1.96 -7.68
N ALA A 35 -5.57 1.26 -7.56
CA ALA A 35 -6.89 1.87 -7.71
C ALA A 35 -7.15 2.97 -6.65
N LEU A 36 -6.76 2.75 -5.39
CA LEU A 36 -6.90 3.75 -4.32
C LEU A 36 -6.03 4.99 -4.57
N VAL A 37 -4.75 4.77 -4.91
CA VAL A 37 -3.79 5.84 -5.20
C VAL A 37 -4.22 6.64 -6.43
N ASP A 38 -4.61 5.98 -7.51
CA ASP A 38 -5.07 6.65 -8.74
C ASP A 38 -6.37 7.41 -8.51
N ARG A 39 -7.28 6.86 -7.71
CA ARG A 39 -8.52 7.54 -7.34
C ARG A 39 -8.25 8.80 -6.52
N TYR A 40 -7.24 8.76 -5.65
CA TYR A 40 -6.82 9.90 -4.84
C TYR A 40 -6.18 10.99 -5.69
N ILE A 41 -5.19 10.61 -6.51
CA ILE A 41 -4.49 11.51 -7.42
C ILE A 41 -5.49 12.15 -8.40
N GLY A 42 -6.41 11.36 -8.95
CA GLY A 42 -7.36 11.81 -9.96
C GLY A 42 -6.72 11.92 -11.34
N ALA A 43 -7.45 11.48 -12.38
CA ALA A 43 -6.93 11.40 -13.75
C ALA A 43 -6.40 12.74 -14.30
N GLY A 44 -6.98 13.87 -13.87
CA GLY A 44 -6.55 15.20 -14.27
C GLY A 44 -5.19 15.64 -13.69
N TYR A 45 -4.72 15.00 -12.62
CA TYR A 45 -3.50 15.40 -11.90
C TYR A 45 -2.39 14.35 -11.94
N ALA A 46 -2.61 13.23 -12.63
CA ALA A 46 -1.61 12.16 -12.75
C ALA A 46 -0.25 12.63 -13.30
N HIS A 47 -0.27 13.64 -14.16
CA HIS A 47 0.94 14.23 -14.74
C HIS A 47 1.76 15.10 -13.75
N LEU A 48 1.18 15.47 -12.60
CA LEU A 48 1.85 16.27 -11.56
C LEU A 48 2.63 15.40 -10.58
N VAL A 49 2.30 14.11 -10.48
CA VAL A 49 2.95 13.16 -9.59
C VAL A 49 4.02 12.39 -10.35
N PRO A 50 5.31 12.46 -9.95
CA PRO A 50 6.36 11.65 -10.56
C PRO A 50 6.01 10.15 -10.48
N ALA A 51 6.27 9.41 -11.57
CA ALA A 51 5.94 7.99 -11.65
C ALA A 51 6.59 7.19 -10.50
N THR A 52 7.85 7.47 -10.17
CA THR A 52 8.57 6.81 -9.06
C THR A 52 7.90 7.04 -7.71
N VAL A 53 7.42 8.26 -7.44
CA VAL A 53 6.69 8.59 -6.21
C VAL A 53 5.37 7.82 -6.17
N ARG A 54 4.63 7.81 -7.28
CA ARG A 54 3.37 7.08 -7.39
C ARG A 54 3.59 5.59 -7.11
N ASP A 55 4.59 4.98 -7.74
CA ASP A 55 4.86 3.55 -7.63
C ASP A 55 5.29 3.16 -6.20
N GLU A 56 6.08 4.00 -5.54
CA GLU A 56 6.41 3.84 -4.11
C GLU A 56 5.15 3.93 -3.22
N GLN A 57 4.25 4.87 -3.49
CA GLN A 57 3.01 4.98 -2.71
C GLN A 57 2.08 3.79 -2.95
N VAL A 58 2.01 3.26 -4.18
CA VAL A 58 1.25 2.04 -4.47
C VAL A 58 1.82 0.85 -3.69
N LEU A 59 3.15 0.68 -3.68
CA LEU A 59 3.80 -0.39 -2.92
C LEU A 59 3.53 -0.26 -1.41
N GLU A 60 3.65 0.94 -0.85
CA GLU A 60 3.40 1.21 0.57
C GLU A 60 1.94 0.89 0.95
N VAL A 61 0.97 1.35 0.15
CA VAL A 61 -0.47 1.08 0.38
C VAL A 61 -0.78 -0.41 0.24
N ALA A 62 -0.18 -1.09 -0.75
CA ALA A 62 -0.34 -2.53 -0.94
C ALA A 62 0.17 -3.32 0.29
N SER A 63 1.27 -2.89 0.90
CA SER A 63 1.79 -3.49 2.13
C SER A 63 0.80 -3.40 3.30
N LYS A 64 0.08 -2.27 3.45
CA LYS A 64 -0.93 -2.10 4.50
C LYS A 64 -2.16 -2.97 4.25
N LEU A 65 -2.59 -3.07 2.99
CA LEU A 65 -3.68 -3.95 2.59
C LEU A 65 -3.33 -5.43 2.80
N TRP A 66 -2.07 -5.81 2.62
CA TRP A 66 -1.56 -7.14 2.96
C TRP A 66 -1.66 -7.40 4.47
N GLN A 67 -1.13 -6.49 5.30
CA GLN A 67 -1.10 -6.63 6.75
C GLN A 67 -2.49 -6.76 7.38
N ARG A 68 -3.52 -6.12 6.81
CA ARG A 68 -4.91 -6.29 7.25
C ARG A 68 -5.42 -7.73 7.17
N ARG A 69 -4.89 -8.55 6.26
CA ARG A 69 -5.20 -10.00 6.21
C ARG A 69 -4.79 -10.69 7.51
N LEU A 70 -3.65 -10.28 8.06
CA LEU A 70 -3.08 -10.87 9.27
C LEU A 70 -3.77 -10.36 10.55
N ALA A 71 -4.56 -9.28 10.44
CA ALA A 71 -5.30 -8.67 11.54
C ALA A 71 -6.74 -8.30 11.14
N PRO A 72 -7.64 -9.27 10.93
CA PRO A 72 -9.03 -9.02 10.49
C PRO A 72 -9.82 -8.07 11.41
N ASN A 73 -9.45 -8.01 12.70
CA ASN A 73 -10.05 -7.13 13.72
C ASN A 73 -9.15 -5.94 14.11
N GLY A 74 -8.01 -5.75 13.44
CA GLY A 74 -7.07 -4.66 13.73
C GLY A 74 -5.95 -5.01 14.73
N ASP A 75 -6.00 -6.17 15.40
CA ASP A 75 -4.95 -6.62 16.32
C ASP A 75 -3.87 -7.41 15.57
N ALA A 76 -2.85 -6.72 15.04
CA ALA A 76 -1.71 -7.41 14.45
C ALA A 76 -0.86 -7.99 15.58
N THR A 77 -0.92 -9.31 15.74
CA THR A 77 -0.11 -10.03 16.73
C THR A 77 1.24 -10.36 16.11
N TYR A 78 2.21 -9.44 16.16
CA TYR A 78 3.61 -9.81 15.91
C TYR A 78 4.57 -9.05 16.83
N ASN A 79 4.93 -9.75 17.91
CA ASN A 79 6.28 -9.85 18.48
C ASN A 79 7.05 -8.55 18.79
N THR A 80 6.47 -7.68 19.61
CA THR A 80 7.25 -6.69 20.36
C THR A 80 7.87 -7.35 21.59
N LEU A 81 9.13 -6.98 21.93
CA LEU A 81 9.84 -7.44 23.13
C LEU A 81 9.04 -7.21 24.44
N ASP A 82 8.08 -6.27 24.40
CA ASP A 82 7.20 -5.86 25.51
C ASP A 82 5.74 -6.35 25.38
N GLY A 83 5.41 -7.14 24.35
CA GLY A 83 4.10 -7.80 24.20
C GLY A 83 2.91 -6.92 23.85
N ALA A 84 3.09 -5.62 23.59
CA ALA A 84 2.00 -4.75 23.15
C ALA A 84 1.73 -4.90 21.64
N PRO A 85 0.52 -5.33 21.22
CA PRO A 85 0.18 -5.43 19.80
C PRO A 85 0.12 -4.03 19.17
N THR A 86 0.82 -3.85 18.05
CA THR A 86 0.67 -2.63 17.24
C THR A 86 -0.53 -2.81 16.32
N PRO A 87 -1.57 -1.98 16.41
CA PRO A 87 -2.75 -2.16 15.59
C PRO A 87 -2.45 -1.91 14.11
N ALA A 88 -3.03 -2.72 13.22
CA ALA A 88 -2.94 -2.48 11.79
C ALA A 88 -3.65 -1.16 11.43
N PRO A 89 -3.10 -0.35 10.49
CA PRO A 89 -3.70 0.94 10.16
C PRO A 89 -5.11 0.78 9.57
N ARG A 90 -6.08 1.50 10.18
CA ARG A 90 -7.50 1.53 9.79
C ARG A 90 -7.78 2.24 8.48
N ASP A 91 -6.81 2.95 7.93
CA ASP A 91 -6.83 3.48 6.57
C ASP A 91 -5.51 3.07 5.89
N PRO A 92 -5.53 2.33 4.76
CA PRO A 92 -4.30 1.92 4.09
C PRO A 92 -3.59 3.09 3.39
N MET A 93 -4.29 4.21 3.12
CA MET A 93 -3.75 5.40 2.45
C MET A 93 -3.15 6.42 3.42
N ALA A 94 -3.25 6.22 4.74
CA ALA A 94 -2.86 7.20 5.75
C ALA A 94 -1.41 7.72 5.58
N ALA A 95 -0.49 6.85 5.18
CA ALA A 95 0.91 7.24 4.90
C ALA A 95 1.08 7.91 3.52
N ALA A 96 0.25 7.55 2.55
CA ALA A 96 0.34 8.03 1.18
C ALA A 96 -0.18 9.47 1.01
N TYR A 97 -1.23 9.84 1.75
CA TYR A 97 -1.84 11.18 1.68
C TYR A 97 -0.82 12.33 1.79
N PRO A 98 -0.03 12.46 2.87
CA PRO A 98 0.89 13.59 3.00
C PRO A 98 1.96 13.63 1.92
N VAL A 99 2.34 12.48 1.35
CA VAL A 99 3.31 12.44 0.23
C VAL A 99 2.65 12.96 -1.04
N LEU A 100 1.49 12.43 -1.40
CA LEU A 100 0.76 12.79 -2.62
C LEU A 100 0.26 14.23 -2.60
N ASP A 101 -0.15 14.75 -1.44
CA ASP A 101 -0.62 16.14 -1.27
C ASP A 101 0.38 17.20 -1.72
N ARG A 102 1.68 16.89 -1.69
CA ARG A 102 2.73 17.81 -2.14
C ARG A 102 2.74 18.03 -3.66
N PHE A 103 2.09 17.15 -4.40
CA PHE A 103 2.04 17.16 -5.86
C PHE A 103 0.67 17.53 -6.41
N LEU A 104 -0.37 17.41 -5.59
CA LEU A 104 -1.74 17.72 -5.98
C LEU A 104 -2.04 19.21 -5.74
N PRO A 105 -2.85 19.84 -6.60
CA PRO A 105 -3.29 21.19 -6.31
C PRO A 105 -4.09 21.18 -5.01
N GLY A 106 -3.54 21.85 -3.99
CA GLY A 106 -4.21 22.00 -2.71
C GLY A 106 -5.59 22.62 -2.92
N GLY A 107 -6.64 21.94 -2.43
CA GLY A 107 -7.96 22.55 -2.34
C GLY A 107 -7.86 23.79 -1.47
N PHE A 108 -8.30 24.93 -2.01
CA PHE A 108 -8.39 26.21 -1.32
C PHE A 108 -8.93 26.01 0.10
N ALA A 109 -8.13 26.38 1.10
CA ALA A 109 -8.64 26.63 2.45
C ALA A 109 -9.66 27.78 2.41
#